data_AF-A0A3P7IRP3-F1
#
_entry.id   AF-A0A3P7IRP3-F1
#
_cell.length_a   1.000
_cell.length_b   1.000
_cell.length_c   1.000
_cell.angle_alpha   90.00
_cell.angle_beta   90.00
_cell.angle_gamma   90.00
#
_symmetry.space_group_name_H-M   'P 1'
#
loop_
_entity.id
_entity.type
_entity.pdbx_description
1 polymer ?
#
loop_
_entity_poly.entity_id
_entity_poly.type
_entity_poly.pdbx_seq_one_letter_code
_entity_poly.pdbx_strand_id
1 'polypeptide(L)'
;MVSEKVLLDGRPKGVRENVKQVIIIYASVYKEGHYEDARQLADQIKISGTDIIVVAFDQYGQPNALAEIKKIASPGFFFTNVQPNLAAEIQHSLCTVNCFCKKQWLQYTLEKEKYGTCLRMGGIDANWNAAKRACINMGRGVGHLASVLDEPKHHFISYMFKEDYRMEPPYMYHIGLSYDTEKKGYFWEQPMGSKPEKIPVNNTAITKLNCCSKN
;
A
#
# COMPACT_ATOMS: atom_id res chain seq x y z
N MET A 1 -28.04 2.38 1.56
CA MET A 1 -27.81 3.27 2.74
C MET A 1 -27.85 2.55 4.09
N VAL A 2 -28.56 1.42 4.26
CA VAL A 2 -28.59 0.67 5.54
C VAL A 2 -27.27 -0.06 5.82
N SER A 3 -26.68 -0.69 4.80
CA SER A 3 -25.47 -1.51 4.92
C SER A 3 -24.23 -0.72 5.36
N GLU A 4 -24.10 0.51 4.88
CA GLU A 4 -23.00 1.41 5.24
C GLU A 4 -23.11 1.90 6.70
N LYS A 5 -24.34 2.18 7.15
CA LYS A 5 -24.60 2.49 8.57
C LYS A 5 -24.30 1.29 9.46
N VAL A 6 -24.70 0.08 9.08
CA VAL A 6 -24.38 -1.16 9.83
C VAL A 6 -22.87 -1.40 9.92
N LEU A 7 -22.10 -1.10 8.87
CA LEU A 7 -20.63 -1.16 8.90
C LEU A 7 -19.99 -0.15 9.86
N LEU A 8 -20.61 1.02 10.04
CA LEU A 8 -20.16 2.04 10.98
C LEU A 8 -20.58 1.72 12.42
N ASP A 9 -21.82 1.26 12.60
CA ASP A 9 -22.44 0.97 13.90
C ASP A 9 -21.90 -0.32 14.54
N GLY A 10 -21.48 -1.30 13.72
CA GLY A 10 -20.90 -2.57 14.17
C GLY A 10 -19.49 -2.49 14.77
N ARG A 11 -18.98 -1.29 15.08
CA ARG A 11 -17.62 -1.06 15.63
C ARG A 11 -17.68 -0.68 17.11
N PRO A 12 -17.57 -1.64 18.06
CA PRO A 12 -17.34 -1.30 19.46
C PRO A 12 -15.95 -0.66 19.64
N LYS A 13 -15.76 0.01 20.79
CA LYS A 13 -14.51 0.68 21.21
C LYS A 13 -13.26 -0.17 20.89
N GLY A 14 -12.29 0.44 20.20
CA GLY A 14 -11.04 -0.21 19.79
C GLY A 14 -10.73 -0.13 18.29
N VAL A 15 -11.21 0.91 17.58
CA VAL A 15 -10.91 1.11 16.16
C VAL A 15 -9.39 1.28 15.99
N ARG A 16 -8.77 0.36 15.26
CA ARG A 16 -7.36 0.50 14.87
C ARG A 16 -7.26 1.75 14.00
N GLU A 17 -6.45 2.71 14.40
CA GLU A 17 -6.16 3.87 13.58
C GLU A 17 -5.26 3.48 12.40
N ASN A 18 -5.39 4.17 11.27
CA ASN A 18 -4.60 3.95 10.06
C ASN A 18 -4.70 2.52 9.50
N VAL A 19 -5.92 1.97 9.40
CA VAL A 19 -6.21 0.73 8.67
C VAL A 19 -7.27 0.94 7.61
N LYS A 20 -7.25 0.13 6.56
CA LYS A 20 -8.32 0.07 5.55
C LYS A 20 -9.35 -0.97 5.93
N GLN A 21 -10.61 -0.67 5.62
CA GLN A 21 -11.71 -1.61 5.79
C GLN A 21 -11.76 -2.56 4.59
N VAL A 22 -12.12 -3.80 4.86
CA VAL A 22 -12.34 -4.84 3.87
C VAL A 22 -13.62 -5.58 4.23
N ILE A 23 -14.39 -5.98 3.22
CA ILE A 23 -15.50 -6.92 3.36
C ILE A 23 -15.04 -8.27 2.82
N ILE A 24 -15.21 -9.34 3.60
CA ILE A 24 -14.96 -10.71 3.15
C ILE A 24 -16.30 -11.42 2.98
N ILE A 25 -16.57 -11.90 1.77
CA ILE A 25 -17.81 -12.59 1.42
C ILE A 25 -17.50 -14.04 1.14
N TYR A 26 -18.18 -14.94 1.85
CA TYR A 26 -18.22 -16.37 1.55
C TYR A 26 -19.55 -16.68 0.87
N ALA A 27 -19.53 -17.12 -0.38
CA ALA A 27 -20.74 -17.32 -1.18
C ALA A 27 -20.66 -18.60 -2.01
N SER A 28 -21.79 -19.30 -2.16
CA SER A 28 -21.87 -20.53 -2.97
C SER A 28 -22.80 -20.40 -4.18
N VAL A 29 -23.67 -19.39 -4.21
CA VAL A 29 -24.63 -19.14 -5.29
C VAL A 29 -24.79 -17.63 -5.48
N TYR A 30 -24.87 -17.20 -6.73
CA TYR A 30 -25.26 -15.85 -7.11
C TYR A 30 -26.33 -15.89 -8.20
N LYS A 31 -27.36 -15.05 -8.08
CA LYS A 31 -28.46 -14.97 -9.06
C LYS A 31 -28.45 -13.59 -9.70
N GLU A 32 -28.03 -13.53 -10.96
CA GLU A 32 -28.04 -12.31 -11.77
C GLU A 32 -29.48 -11.87 -12.10
N GLY A 33 -29.77 -10.57 -12.08
CA GLY A 33 -31.08 -10.03 -12.50
C GLY A 33 -32.23 -10.23 -11.50
N HIS A 34 -31.94 -10.72 -10.29
CA HIS A 34 -32.88 -10.71 -9.18
C HIS A 34 -32.93 -9.31 -8.54
N TYR A 35 -34.01 -8.97 -7.82
CA TYR A 35 -34.14 -7.68 -7.11
C TYR A 35 -33.04 -7.44 -6.04
N GLU A 36 -32.21 -8.44 -5.77
CA GLU A 36 -31.07 -8.46 -4.84
C GLU A 36 -29.70 -8.46 -5.57
N ASP A 37 -29.64 -7.98 -6.82
CA ASP A 37 -28.38 -7.87 -7.58
C ASP A 37 -27.36 -7.02 -6.80
N ALA A 38 -26.39 -7.69 -6.21
CA ALA A 38 -25.41 -7.07 -5.32
C ALA A 38 -24.35 -6.26 -6.09
N ARG A 39 -24.30 -6.30 -7.43
CA ARG A 39 -23.26 -5.63 -8.22
C ARG A 39 -23.25 -4.13 -8.00
N GLN A 40 -24.41 -3.49 -8.08
CA GLN A 40 -24.49 -2.04 -7.93
C GLN A 40 -24.00 -1.60 -6.56
N LEU A 41 -24.38 -2.31 -5.50
CA LEU A 41 -23.91 -2.04 -4.15
C LEU A 41 -22.41 -2.32 -3.99
N ALA A 42 -21.93 -3.44 -4.55
CA ALA A 42 -20.52 -3.80 -4.52
C ALA A 42 -19.65 -2.76 -5.24
N ASP A 43 -20.09 -2.24 -6.38
CA ASP A 43 -19.41 -1.18 -7.11
C ASP A 43 -19.37 0.12 -6.30
N GLN A 44 -20.46 0.49 -5.64
CA GLN A 44 -20.48 1.65 -4.73
C GLN A 44 -19.50 1.49 -3.56
N ILE A 45 -19.45 0.30 -2.94
CA ILE A 45 -18.51 -0.01 -1.86
C ILE A 45 -17.06 0.09 -2.36
N LYS A 46 -16.74 -0.49 -3.53
CA LYS A 46 -15.40 -0.41 -4.14
C LYS A 46 -15.02 1.05 -4.44
N ILE A 47 -15.93 1.84 -5.01
CA ILE A 47 -15.72 3.26 -5.30
C ILE A 47 -15.49 4.08 -4.03
N SER A 48 -16.16 3.73 -2.92
CA SER A 48 -15.92 4.36 -1.61
C SER A 48 -14.54 4.05 -1.01
N GLY A 49 -13.79 3.14 -1.64
CA GLY A 49 -12.43 2.76 -1.23
C GLY A 49 -12.38 1.61 -0.23
N THR A 50 -13.46 0.81 -0.13
CA THR A 50 -13.52 -0.44 0.64
C THR A 50 -13.37 -1.61 -0.31
N ASP A 51 -12.36 -2.46 -0.08
CA ASP A 51 -12.14 -3.64 -0.91
C ASP A 51 -13.05 -4.80 -0.51
N ILE A 52 -13.46 -5.60 -1.50
CA ILE A 52 -14.28 -6.79 -1.30
C ILE A 52 -13.46 -8.03 -1.69
N ILE A 53 -13.15 -8.86 -0.69
CA ILE A 53 -12.57 -10.19 -0.89
C ILE A 53 -13.71 -11.18 -0.99
N VAL A 54 -13.72 -12.02 -2.03
CA VAL A 54 -14.75 -13.04 -2.23
C VAL A 54 -14.12 -14.43 -2.24
N VAL A 55 -14.71 -15.33 -1.46
CA VAL A 55 -14.41 -16.76 -1.45
C VAL A 55 -15.64 -17.49 -1.97
N ALA A 56 -15.55 -17.96 -3.21
CA ALA A 56 -16.61 -18.68 -3.86
C ALA A 56 -16.50 -20.19 -3.57
N PHE A 57 -17.60 -20.81 -3.16
CA PHE A 57 -17.69 -22.27 -3.04
C PHE A 57 -18.13 -22.86 -4.38
N ASP A 58 -17.24 -23.64 -4.99
CA ASP A 58 -17.57 -24.44 -6.17
C ASP A 58 -18.47 -25.61 -5.75
N GLN A 59 -19.75 -25.53 -6.09
CA GLN A 59 -20.73 -26.59 -5.88
C GLN A 59 -20.81 -27.55 -7.08
N TYR A 60 -19.66 -28.09 -7.51
CA TYR A 60 -19.57 -29.17 -8.51
C TYR A 60 -20.46 -28.95 -9.76
N GLY A 61 -20.27 -27.85 -10.50
CA GLY A 61 -20.68 -27.81 -11.91
C GLY A 61 -21.64 -26.71 -12.38
N GLN A 62 -21.77 -25.58 -11.67
CA GLN A 62 -22.42 -24.37 -12.23
C GLN A 62 -21.38 -23.28 -12.55
N PRO A 63 -20.69 -23.35 -13.72
CA PRO A 63 -19.63 -22.41 -14.08
C PRO A 63 -20.11 -20.95 -14.15
N ASN A 64 -21.38 -20.72 -14.48
CA ASN A 64 -21.95 -19.38 -14.56
C ASN A 64 -22.04 -18.68 -13.19
N ALA A 65 -22.28 -19.44 -12.10
CA ALA A 65 -22.38 -18.86 -10.77
C ALA A 65 -21.03 -18.28 -10.30
N LEU A 66 -19.91 -18.94 -10.60
CA LEU A 66 -18.58 -18.46 -10.26
C LEU A 66 -18.20 -17.19 -11.03
N ALA A 67 -18.54 -17.15 -12.33
CA ALA A 67 -18.28 -15.99 -13.17
C ALA A 67 -19.03 -14.73 -12.68
N GLU A 68 -20.27 -14.90 -12.23
CA GLU A 68 -21.05 -13.79 -11.69
C GLU A 68 -20.57 -13.35 -10.30
N ILE A 69 -20.28 -14.29 -9.38
CA ILE A 69 -19.73 -13.98 -8.05
C ILE A 69 -18.43 -13.18 -8.16
N LYS A 70 -17.58 -13.52 -9.14
CA LYS A 70 -16.32 -12.82 -9.40
C LYS A 70 -16.49 -11.33 -9.67
N LYS A 71 -17.62 -10.89 -10.24
CA LYS A 71 -17.87 -9.47 -10.55
C LYS A 71 -18.01 -8.60 -9.29
N ILE A 72 -18.38 -9.20 -8.16
CA ILE A 72 -18.53 -8.52 -6.87
C ILE A 72 -17.15 -8.21 -6.25
N ALA A 73 -16.17 -9.09 -6.46
CA ALA A 73 -14.85 -8.95 -5.88
C ALA A 73 -14.11 -7.71 -6.39
N SER A 74 -13.28 -7.14 -5.53
CA SER A 74 -12.23 -6.21 -5.96
C SER A 74 -11.24 -6.93 -6.89
N PRO A 75 -10.62 -6.22 -7.85
CA PRO A 75 -9.62 -6.80 -8.73
C PRO A 75 -8.50 -7.52 -7.95
N GLY A 76 -8.29 -8.80 -8.23
CA GLY A 76 -7.27 -9.62 -7.56
C GLY A 76 -7.69 -10.27 -6.24
N PHE A 77 -8.91 -10.04 -5.75
CA PHE A 77 -9.40 -10.57 -4.46
C PHE A 77 -10.56 -11.58 -4.61
N PHE A 78 -10.52 -12.37 -5.68
CA PHE A 78 -11.45 -13.49 -5.88
C PHE A 78 -10.71 -14.82 -5.68
N PHE A 79 -11.26 -15.66 -4.80
CA PHE A 79 -10.73 -16.98 -4.48
C PHE A 79 -11.83 -18.03 -4.58
N THR A 80 -11.44 -19.28 -4.76
CA THR A 80 -12.35 -20.43 -4.64
C THR A 80 -12.00 -21.25 -3.41
N ASN A 81 -12.97 -22.02 -2.91
CA ASN A 81 -12.76 -22.94 -1.77
C ASN A 81 -11.75 -24.05 -2.04
N VAL A 82 -11.45 -24.34 -3.32
CA VAL A 82 -10.45 -25.35 -3.73
C VAL A 82 -9.04 -24.77 -3.91
N GLN A 83 -8.88 -23.45 -3.74
CA GLN A 83 -7.58 -22.78 -3.82
C GLN A 83 -6.62 -23.35 -2.74
N PRO A 84 -5.43 -23.82 -3.13
CA PRO A 84 -4.42 -24.24 -2.15
C PRO A 84 -4.01 -23.05 -1.29
N ASN A 85 -3.82 -23.28 0.01
CA ASN A 85 -3.42 -22.26 0.97
C ASN A 85 -4.34 -21.02 1.04
N LEU A 86 -5.65 -21.20 0.82
CA LEU A 86 -6.65 -20.11 0.86
C LEU A 86 -6.50 -19.15 2.05
N ALA A 87 -6.21 -19.67 3.25
CA ALA A 87 -5.99 -18.83 4.43
C ALA A 87 -4.81 -17.86 4.25
N ALA A 88 -3.70 -18.31 3.65
CA ALA A 88 -2.54 -17.48 3.37
C ALA A 88 -2.84 -16.43 2.28
N GLU A 89 -3.63 -16.78 1.27
CA GLU A 89 -4.06 -15.85 0.21
C GLU A 89 -4.96 -14.74 0.75
N ILE A 90 -5.89 -15.08 1.65
CA ILE A 90 -6.73 -14.08 2.33
C ILE A 90 -5.88 -13.19 3.23
N GLN A 91 -4.94 -13.76 3.99
CA GLN A 91 -4.01 -12.99 4.82
C GLN A 91 -3.16 -12.03 3.96
N HIS A 92 -2.63 -12.51 2.83
CA HIS A 92 -1.88 -11.69 1.89
C HIS A 92 -2.75 -10.55 1.33
N SER A 93 -4.00 -10.83 0.95
CA SER A 93 -4.95 -9.82 0.48
C SER A 93 -5.22 -8.75 1.52
N LEU A 94 -5.44 -9.13 2.78
CA LEU A 94 -5.60 -8.20 3.89
C LEU A 94 -4.36 -7.32 4.11
N CYS A 95 -3.16 -7.89 3.90
CA CYS A 95 -1.91 -7.13 3.95
C CYS A 95 -1.77 -6.16 2.78
N THR A 96 -2.17 -6.57 1.57
CA THR A 96 -2.17 -5.72 0.36
C THR A 96 -3.14 -4.56 0.49
N VAL A 97 -4.35 -4.77 1.04
CA VAL A 97 -5.32 -3.68 1.27
C VAL A 97 -4.80 -2.68 2.31
N ASN A 98 -4.13 -3.17 3.35
CA ASN A 98 -3.50 -2.29 4.34
C ASN A 98 -2.17 -1.68 3.86
N CYS A 99 -1.74 -1.94 2.63
CA CYS A 99 -0.61 -1.28 1.99
C CYS A 99 -1.04 0.05 1.35
N PHE A 100 -1.14 1.10 2.17
CA PHE A 100 -1.52 2.43 1.71
C PHE A 100 -0.73 3.54 2.41
N CYS A 101 -0.59 4.67 1.72
CA CYS A 101 0.01 5.89 2.26
C CYS A 101 -1.03 6.88 2.78
N LYS A 102 -0.58 7.74 3.70
CA LYS A 102 -1.35 8.91 4.14
C LYS A 102 -1.59 9.85 2.96
N LYS A 103 -2.64 10.69 3.05
CA LYS A 103 -2.95 11.69 2.02
C LYS A 103 -1.72 12.54 1.70
N GLN A 104 -1.52 12.88 0.42
CA GLN A 104 -0.36 13.62 -0.12
C GLN A 104 0.99 12.86 -0.12
N TRP A 105 1.01 11.59 0.29
CA TRP A 105 2.16 10.71 0.10
C TRP A 105 1.85 9.74 -1.03
N LEU A 106 2.85 9.51 -1.88
CA LEU A 106 2.77 8.56 -2.98
C LEU A 106 3.27 7.19 -2.52
N GLN A 107 2.47 6.15 -2.76
CA GLN A 107 2.89 4.77 -2.51
C GLN A 107 3.93 4.37 -3.55
N TYR A 108 5.06 3.84 -3.10
CA TYR A 108 5.99 3.19 -4.02
C TYR A 108 5.33 1.92 -4.59
N THR A 109 5.17 1.91 -5.91
CA THR A 109 4.60 0.79 -6.65
C THR A 109 5.55 0.37 -7.75
N LEU A 110 5.77 -0.94 -7.86
CA LEU A 110 6.49 -1.53 -8.98
C LEU A 110 5.52 -2.40 -9.75
N GLU A 111 5.29 -2.06 -11.01
CA GLU A 111 4.27 -2.68 -11.87
C GLU A 111 2.87 -2.63 -11.23
N LYS A 112 2.44 -3.71 -10.57
CA LYS A 112 1.15 -3.84 -9.87
C LYS A 112 1.30 -4.08 -8.37
N GLU A 113 2.53 -4.24 -7.89
CA GLU A 113 2.81 -4.49 -6.48
C GLU A 113 2.96 -3.18 -5.72
N LYS A 114 2.27 -3.10 -4.58
CA LYS A 114 2.40 -2.00 -3.63
C LYS A 114 3.41 -2.40 -2.56
N TYR A 115 4.37 -1.52 -2.30
CA TYR A 115 5.39 -1.70 -1.28
C TYR A 115 5.11 -0.79 -0.12
N GLY A 116 5.41 -1.19 1.12
CA GLY A 116 5.18 -0.38 2.34
C GLY A 116 6.01 0.90 2.47
N THR A 117 6.54 1.44 1.37
CA THR A 117 7.30 2.68 1.31
C THR A 117 6.42 3.81 0.77
N CYS A 118 6.32 4.90 1.52
CA CYS A 118 5.62 6.11 1.13
C CYS A 118 6.63 7.23 0.84
N LEU A 119 6.46 7.91 -0.29
CA LEU A 119 7.34 8.97 -0.75
C LEU A 119 6.56 10.28 -0.83
N ARG A 120 7.21 11.39 -0.49
CA ARG A 120 6.64 12.72 -0.65
C ARG A 120 7.75 13.70 -1.02
N MET A 121 7.47 14.53 -2.01
CA MET A 121 8.38 15.60 -2.41
C MET A 121 8.43 16.69 -1.34
N GLY A 122 9.62 17.23 -1.13
CA GLY A 122 9.80 18.45 -0.34
C GLY A 122 9.05 19.62 -0.98
N GLY A 123 8.58 20.55 -0.15
CA GLY A 123 7.84 21.73 -0.64
C GLY A 123 8.70 22.98 -0.84
N ILE A 124 9.97 22.95 -0.46
CA ILE A 124 10.87 24.10 -0.44
C ILE A 124 12.28 23.63 -0.80
N ASP A 125 12.96 24.40 -1.66
CA ASP A 125 14.37 24.21 -1.95
C ASP A 125 15.23 24.50 -0.72
N ALA A 126 16.04 23.52 -0.35
CA ALA A 126 16.81 23.57 0.88
C ALA A 126 18.15 22.87 0.68
N ASN A 127 19.13 23.20 1.52
CA ASN A 127 20.34 22.37 1.61
C ASN A 127 20.01 20.99 2.22
N TRP A 128 20.92 20.03 2.02
CA TRP A 128 20.72 18.64 2.41
C TRP A 128 20.34 18.46 3.89
N ASN A 129 21.00 19.20 4.80
CA ASN A 129 20.73 19.12 6.25
C ASN A 129 19.33 19.64 6.62
N ALA A 130 18.87 20.69 5.95
CA ALA A 130 17.51 21.21 6.13
C ALA A 130 16.47 20.25 5.54
N ALA A 131 16.73 19.68 4.35
CA ALA A 131 15.87 18.67 3.74
C ALA A 131 15.72 17.42 4.63
N LYS A 132 16.83 16.93 5.21
CA LYS A 132 16.83 15.82 6.19
C LYS A 132 15.89 16.10 7.37
N ARG A 133 16.04 17.27 8.01
CA ARG A 133 15.18 17.66 9.14
C ARG A 133 13.71 17.80 8.73
N ALA A 134 13.46 18.35 7.54
CA ALA A 134 12.10 18.47 7.01
C ALA A 134 11.44 17.09 6.82
N CYS A 135 12.14 16.09 6.28
CA CYS A 135 11.61 14.73 6.13
C CYS A 135 11.28 14.09 7.48
N ILE A 136 12.16 14.24 8.48
CA ILE A 136 11.92 13.74 9.84
C ILE A 136 10.66 14.38 10.44
N ASN A 137 10.53 15.70 10.35
CA ASN A 137 9.38 16.42 10.87
C ASN A 137 8.08 16.04 10.15
N MET A 138 8.13 15.96 8.82
CA MET A 138 6.97 15.60 7.99
C MET A 138 6.48 14.17 8.27
N GLY A 139 7.41 13.25 8.52
CA GLY A 139 7.13 11.88 8.93
C GLY A 139 7.00 11.68 10.44
N ARG A 140 6.91 12.74 11.27
CA ARG A 140 6.78 12.65 12.74
C ARG A 140 7.82 11.72 13.40
N GLY A 141 9.07 11.80 12.97
CA GLY A 141 10.19 11.00 13.48
C GLY A 141 10.47 9.71 12.72
N VAL A 142 9.49 9.17 11.98
CA VAL A 142 9.69 7.97 11.14
C VAL A 142 10.06 8.29 9.69
N GLY A 143 9.93 9.55 9.28
CA GLY A 143 10.35 10.01 7.96
C GLY A 143 11.86 10.23 7.87
N HIS A 144 12.41 10.02 6.67
CA HIS A 144 13.82 10.28 6.37
C HIS A 144 13.97 10.61 4.88
N LEU A 145 15.14 11.12 4.47
CA LEU A 145 15.45 11.28 3.05
C LEU A 145 15.47 9.91 2.36
N ALA A 146 14.94 9.84 1.14
CA ALA A 146 14.70 8.58 0.46
C ALA A 146 15.98 7.78 0.26
N SER A 147 15.95 6.50 0.64
CA SER A 147 16.96 5.52 0.29
C SER A 147 16.69 4.97 -1.11
N VAL A 148 17.69 5.04 -1.99
CA VAL A 148 17.58 4.58 -3.38
C VAL A 148 18.47 3.35 -3.53
N LEU A 149 17.91 2.18 -3.23
CA LEU A 149 18.65 0.92 -3.09
C LEU A 149 18.67 0.09 -4.37
N ASP A 150 17.83 0.43 -5.34
CA ASP A 150 17.69 -0.27 -6.61
C ASP A 150 17.31 0.72 -7.73
N GLU A 151 17.51 0.26 -8.97
CA GLU A 151 17.21 1.04 -10.17
C GLU A 151 15.71 1.34 -10.34
N PRO A 152 14.77 0.41 -10.10
CA PRO A 152 13.34 0.72 -10.21
C PRO A 152 12.88 1.84 -9.27
N LYS A 153 13.38 1.88 -8.04
CA LYS A 153 13.08 2.95 -7.08
C LYS A 153 13.73 4.27 -7.49
N HIS A 154 14.91 4.23 -8.11
CA HIS A 154 15.53 5.41 -8.70
C HIS A 154 14.64 6.02 -9.78
N HIS A 155 14.21 5.21 -10.76
CA HIS A 155 13.32 5.65 -11.83
C HIS A 155 12.02 6.20 -11.26
N PHE A 156 11.38 5.48 -10.33
CA PHE A 156 10.15 5.93 -9.68
C PHE A 156 10.30 7.34 -9.07
N ILE A 157 11.37 7.57 -8.28
CA ILE A 157 11.62 8.89 -7.68
C ILE A 157 11.89 9.93 -8.76
N SER A 158 12.71 9.63 -9.77
CA SER A 158 12.99 10.58 -10.85
C SER A 158 11.73 11.03 -11.60
N TYR A 159 10.80 10.10 -11.87
CA TYR A 159 9.52 10.40 -12.51
C TYR A 159 8.63 11.26 -11.62
N MET A 160 8.64 11.05 -10.30
CA MET A 160 7.90 11.92 -9.37
C MET A 160 8.30 13.39 -9.52
N PHE A 161 9.59 13.69 -9.68
CA PHE A 161 10.08 15.06 -9.87
C PHE A 161 9.85 15.57 -11.29
N LYS A 162 10.03 14.72 -12.31
CA LYS A 162 9.84 15.09 -13.72
C LYS A 162 8.39 15.46 -14.06
N GLU A 163 7.42 14.78 -13.45
CA GLU A 163 5.99 15.00 -13.69
C GLU A 163 5.39 16.11 -12.81
N ASP A 164 6.17 16.68 -11.87
CA ASP A 164 5.70 17.79 -11.05
C ASP A 164 5.87 19.12 -11.80
N TYR A 165 4.76 19.78 -12.07
CA TYR A 165 4.71 21.06 -12.80
C TYR A 165 5.51 22.21 -12.12
N ARG A 166 5.89 22.05 -10.85
CA ARG A 166 6.70 23.03 -10.11
C ARG A 166 8.20 22.85 -10.32
N MET A 167 8.61 21.79 -11.00
CA MET A 167 10.01 21.44 -11.24
C MET A 167 10.39 21.69 -12.69
N GLU A 168 11.50 22.38 -12.90
CA GLU A 168 12.08 22.60 -14.23
C GLU A 168 13.44 21.88 -14.35
N PRO A 169 13.84 21.45 -15.56
CA PRO A 169 15.17 20.91 -15.79
C PRO A 169 16.28 21.93 -15.46
N PRO A 170 17.42 21.49 -14.90
CA PRO A 170 17.75 20.12 -14.54
C PRO A 170 17.07 19.69 -13.23
N TYR A 171 16.47 18.50 -13.23
CA TYR A 171 15.84 17.93 -12.04
C TYR A 171 16.88 17.56 -10.98
N MET A 172 16.92 18.32 -9.90
CA MET A 172 17.82 18.10 -8.77
C MET A 172 17.01 17.84 -7.50
N TYR A 173 17.38 16.81 -6.75
CA TYR A 173 16.72 16.46 -5.50
C TYR A 173 17.69 15.79 -4.53
N HIS A 174 17.45 15.97 -3.23
CA HIS A 174 18.26 15.33 -2.19
C HIS A 174 17.83 13.89 -1.96
N ILE A 175 18.79 12.99 -1.84
CA ILE A 175 18.60 11.60 -1.42
C ILE A 175 19.25 11.35 -0.07
N GLY A 176 18.91 10.23 0.58
CA GLY A 176 19.37 9.89 1.93
C GLY A 176 20.79 9.33 2.01
N LEU A 177 21.61 9.46 0.96
CA LEU A 177 23.00 9.00 0.98
C LEU A 177 23.89 10.10 1.55
N SER A 178 24.70 9.78 2.56
CA SER A 178 25.70 10.70 3.09
C SER A 178 26.97 9.97 3.53
N TYR A 179 28.10 10.69 3.53
CA TYR A 179 29.35 10.17 4.05
C TYR A 179 29.38 10.32 5.58
N ASP A 180 29.65 9.23 6.28
CA ASP A 180 29.87 9.18 7.71
C ASP A 180 31.38 9.21 7.98
N THR A 181 31.86 10.29 8.57
CA THR A 181 33.29 10.52 8.82
C THR A 181 33.86 9.58 9.87
N GLU A 182 33.06 9.20 10.87
CA GLU A 182 33.49 8.31 11.95
C GLU A 182 33.65 6.88 11.42
N LYS A 183 32.67 6.44 10.61
CA LYS A 183 32.66 5.11 9.99
C LYS A 183 33.44 5.03 8.67
N LYS A 184 33.96 6.16 8.19
CA LYS A 184 34.73 6.31 6.95
C LYS A 184 34.04 5.68 5.72
N GLY A 185 32.74 5.93 5.54
CA GLY A 185 31.99 5.32 4.45
C GLY A 185 30.67 6.01 4.13
N TYR A 186 30.05 5.62 3.02
CA TYR A 186 28.72 6.11 2.65
C TYR A 186 27.61 5.25 3.25
N PHE A 187 26.58 5.91 3.76
CA PHE A 187 25.45 5.27 4.40
C PHE A 187 24.13 5.93 4.00
N TRP A 188 23.10 5.09 3.92
CA TRP A 188 21.72 5.50 3.76
C TRP A 188 21.09 5.81 5.12
N GLU A 189 20.37 6.93 5.16
CA GLU A 189 19.49 7.31 6.27
C GLU A 189 18.37 6.28 6.49
N GLN A 190 17.95 6.15 7.75
CA GLN A 190 16.81 5.33 8.18
C GLN A 190 15.90 6.14 9.13
N PRO A 191 14.66 5.67 9.38
CA PRO A 191 13.82 6.20 10.44
C PRO A 191 14.55 6.29 11.79
N MET A 192 14.20 7.28 12.61
CA MET A 192 14.76 7.40 13.96
C MET A 192 14.42 6.14 14.77
N GLY A 193 15.44 5.56 15.43
CA GLY A 193 15.27 4.33 16.22
C GLY A 193 15.39 3.02 15.42
N SER A 194 15.64 3.08 14.11
CA SER A 194 15.99 1.89 13.32
C SER A 194 17.25 1.20 13.85
N LYS A 195 17.27 -0.13 13.73
CA LYS A 195 18.45 -0.97 14.00
C LYS A 195 18.77 -1.80 12.76
N PRO A 196 19.90 -1.58 12.07
CA PRO A 196 20.90 -0.53 12.34
C PRO A 196 20.38 0.89 12.04
N GLU A 197 20.97 1.91 12.67
CA GLU A 197 20.56 3.32 12.48
C GLU A 197 20.84 3.86 11.08
N LYS A 198 21.80 3.27 10.37
CA LYS A 198 22.14 3.60 8.98
C LYS A 198 22.49 2.33 8.21
N ILE A 199 22.21 2.30 6.91
CA ILE A 199 22.49 1.14 6.06
C ILE A 199 23.73 1.43 5.21
N PRO A 200 24.80 0.61 5.26
CA PRO A 200 25.94 0.79 4.36
C PRO A 200 25.55 0.46 2.92
N VAL A 201 26.16 1.15 1.94
CA VAL A 201 25.86 0.98 0.50
C VAL A 201 25.95 -0.47 0.04
N ASN A 202 26.86 -1.27 0.62
CA ASN A 202 27.10 -2.65 0.21
C ASN A 202 26.08 -3.65 0.76
N ASN A 203 25.10 -3.22 1.56
CA ASN A 203 24.11 -4.13 2.13
C ASN A 203 22.89 -4.23 1.23
N THR A 204 22.79 -5.35 0.50
CA THR A 204 21.71 -5.67 -0.44
C THR A 204 20.45 -6.23 0.23
N ALA A 205 20.39 -6.26 1.56
CA ALA A 205 19.26 -6.79 2.30
C ALA A 205 18.06 -5.82 2.30
N ILE A 206 17.42 -5.63 1.14
CA ILE A 206 16.07 -5.08 1.06
C ILE A 206 15.16 -6.19 1.56
N THR A 207 14.77 -6.12 2.83
CA THR A 207 13.78 -7.03 3.39
C THR A 207 12.47 -6.75 2.69
N LYS A 208 11.99 -7.69 1.86
CA LYS A 208 10.59 -7.72 1.44
C LYS A 208 9.75 -7.75 2.73
N LEU A 209 9.18 -6.61 3.09
CA LEU A 209 8.28 -6.52 4.24
C LEU A 209 7.03 -7.35 3.90
N ASN A 210 6.92 -8.51 4.54
CA ASN A 210 5.87 -9.51 4.26
C ASN A 210 4.43 -9.03 4.52
N CYS A 211 4.24 -7.88 5.15
CA CYS A 211 2.98 -7.14 5.15
C CYS A 211 3.30 -5.65 5.23
N CYS A 212 2.69 -4.84 4.35
CA CYS A 212 2.83 -3.39 4.40
C CYS A 212 2.16 -2.81 5.66
N SER A 213 2.89 -2.73 6.75
CA SER A 213 2.58 -1.81 7.83
C SER A 213 3.83 -1.53 8.64
N LYS A 214 4.44 -0.39 8.37
CA LYS A 214 5.06 0.47 9.38
C LYS A 214 4.69 1.90 9.05
N ASN A 215 3.59 2.37 9.64
CA ASN A 215 3.23 3.79 9.72
C ASN A 215 3.92 4.43 10.92
#